data_AF-A0A932G4S6-F1
#
_entry.id   AF-A0A932G4S6-F1
#
_cell.length_a   1.000
_cell.length_b   1.000
_cell.length_c   1.000
_cell.angle_alpha   90.00
_cell.angle_beta   90.00
_cell.angle_gamma   90.00
#
_symmetry.space_group_name_H-M   'P 1'
#
loop_
_entity.id
_entity.type
_entity.pdbx_description
1 polymer ?
#
loop_
_entity_poly.entity_id
_entity_poly.type
_entity_poly.pdbx_seq_one_letter_code
_entity_poly.pdbx_strand_id
1 'polypeptide(L)'
;MIARSAAASLALCVLLASQALAQDARALFQQGIALYERGDFRDALELFERGYAIEPEPAFLYNIGRCHERLGELDLAVEAYERYLSASPEGSDAADVQARIRALQERIRRERGEAPVPDTTARDETAAGPGPRGRHQIGGGLALLWWLPANNPFTVRLEAEYRFEVAQGWRLVGDVSYVR
;
A
#
# COMPACT_ATOMS: atom_id res chain seq x y z
N MET A 1 -45.69 14.55 26.07
CA MET A 1 -45.78 13.19 25.46
C MET A 1 -45.67 13.19 23.92
N ILE A 2 -45.88 14.30 23.21
CA ILE A 2 -45.87 14.37 21.73
C ILE A 2 -44.45 14.30 21.10
N ALA A 3 -43.40 14.73 21.83
CA ALA A 3 -42.04 14.78 21.28
C ALA A 3 -41.37 13.38 21.09
N ARG A 4 -41.80 12.36 21.85
CA ARG A 4 -41.21 11.01 21.76
C ARG A 4 -41.74 10.20 20.57
N SER A 5 -42.99 10.44 20.16
CA SER A 5 -43.60 9.75 19.01
C SER A 5 -43.06 10.27 17.67
N ALA A 6 -42.82 11.58 17.54
CA ALA A 6 -42.24 12.15 16.32
C ALA A 6 -40.80 11.68 16.07
N ALA A 7 -39.98 11.59 17.13
CA ALA A 7 -38.62 11.06 17.04
C ALA A 7 -38.60 9.57 16.63
N ALA A 8 -39.53 8.77 17.16
CA ALA A 8 -39.66 7.35 16.78
C ALA A 8 -40.11 7.18 15.32
N SER A 9 -41.04 8.01 14.84
CA SER A 9 -41.49 7.99 13.43
C SER A 9 -40.39 8.41 12.46
N LEU A 10 -39.63 9.47 12.77
CA LEU A 10 -38.49 9.90 11.95
C LEU A 10 -37.38 8.84 11.94
N ALA A 11 -37.06 8.25 13.08
CA ALA A 11 -36.07 7.17 13.17
C ALA A 11 -36.48 5.94 12.34
N LEU A 12 -37.76 5.57 12.39
CA LEU A 12 -38.29 4.48 11.55
C LEU A 12 -38.21 4.83 10.06
N CYS A 13 -38.55 6.06 9.66
CA CYS A 13 -38.44 6.50 8.27
C CYS A 13 -37.00 6.48 7.76
N VAL A 14 -36.04 6.97 8.56
CA VAL A 14 -34.61 6.95 8.19
C VAL A 14 -34.12 5.50 8.06
N LEU A 15 -34.51 4.62 8.99
CA LEU A 15 -34.15 3.20 8.91
C LEU A 15 -34.72 2.52 7.67
N LEU A 16 -35.99 2.75 7.34
CA LEU A 16 -36.61 2.18 6.14
C LEU A 16 -35.95 2.71 4.86
N ALA A 17 -35.62 4.01 4.82
CA ALA A 17 -34.92 4.61 3.70
C ALA A 17 -33.50 4.04 3.54
N SER A 18 -32.76 3.83 4.63
CA SER A 18 -31.42 3.23 4.57
C SER A 18 -31.47 1.77 4.12
N GLN A 19 -32.47 1.01 4.56
CA GLN A 19 -32.69 -0.38 4.13
C GLN A 19 -33.02 -0.47 2.63
N ALA A 20 -33.85 0.44 2.11
CA ALA A 20 -34.18 0.49 0.69
C ALA A 20 -32.93 0.79 -0.17
N LEU A 21 -32.10 1.75 0.26
CA LEU A 21 -30.84 2.06 -0.43
C LEU A 21 -29.87 0.87 -0.43
N ALA A 22 -29.73 0.16 0.70
CA ALA A 22 -28.89 -1.05 0.76
C ALA A 22 -29.43 -2.18 -0.15
N GLN A 23 -30.75 -2.32 -0.27
CA GLN A 23 -31.36 -3.27 -1.23
C GLN A 23 -31.02 -2.91 -2.68
N ASP A 24 -31.04 -1.62 -3.01
CA ASP A 24 -30.66 -1.14 -4.34
C ASP A 24 -29.19 -1.44 -4.65
N ALA A 25 -28.28 -1.17 -3.70
CA ALA A 25 -26.85 -1.49 -3.85
C ALA A 25 -26.62 -2.99 -4.08
N ARG A 26 -27.28 -3.85 -3.29
CA ARG A 26 -27.20 -5.30 -3.45
C ARG A 26 -27.73 -5.76 -4.80
N ALA A 27 -28.84 -5.19 -5.28
CA ALA A 27 -29.41 -5.53 -6.59
C ALA A 27 -28.45 -5.14 -7.73
N LEU A 28 -27.84 -3.96 -7.65
CA LEU A 28 -26.81 -3.52 -8.60
C LEU A 28 -25.60 -4.44 -8.59
N PHE A 29 -25.14 -4.87 -7.41
CA PHE A 29 -24.03 -5.82 -7.28
C PHE A 29 -24.33 -7.15 -8.01
N GLN A 30 -25.49 -7.76 -7.77
CA GLN A 30 -25.86 -9.03 -8.40
C GLN A 30 -25.98 -8.91 -9.92
N GLN A 31 -26.54 -7.81 -10.41
CA GLN A 31 -26.62 -7.54 -11.85
C GLN A 31 -25.21 -7.32 -12.45
N GLY A 32 -24.34 -6.59 -11.76
CA GLY A 32 -22.94 -6.38 -12.17
C GLY A 32 -22.18 -7.70 -12.27
N ILE A 33 -22.37 -8.62 -11.31
CA ILE A 33 -21.77 -9.96 -11.37
C ILE A 33 -22.26 -10.72 -12.62
N ALA A 34 -23.56 -10.70 -12.89
CA ALA A 34 -24.12 -11.38 -14.05
C ALA A 34 -23.58 -10.83 -15.39
N LEU A 35 -23.39 -9.51 -15.50
CA LEU A 35 -22.77 -8.89 -16.67
C LEU A 35 -21.28 -9.23 -16.78
N TYR A 36 -20.56 -9.20 -15.66
CA TYR A 36 -19.15 -9.57 -15.61
C TYR A 36 -18.94 -11.02 -16.08
N GLU A 37 -19.79 -11.95 -15.65
CA GLU A 37 -19.75 -13.36 -16.05
C GLU A 37 -20.03 -13.56 -17.55
N ARG A 38 -20.83 -12.68 -18.16
CA ARG A 38 -21.10 -12.67 -19.61
C ARG A 38 -19.99 -12.03 -20.43
N GLY A 39 -19.05 -11.33 -19.78
CA GLY A 39 -17.98 -10.61 -20.44
C GLY A 39 -18.29 -9.13 -20.74
N ASP A 40 -19.44 -8.64 -20.31
CA ASP A 40 -19.90 -7.27 -20.50
C ASP A 40 -19.27 -6.35 -19.43
N PHE A 41 -17.94 -6.23 -19.45
CA PHE A 41 -17.18 -5.61 -18.36
C PHE A 41 -17.45 -4.13 -18.16
N ARG A 42 -17.75 -3.39 -19.24
CA ARG A 42 -18.05 -1.94 -19.15
C ARG A 42 -19.38 -1.71 -18.43
N ASP A 43 -20.40 -2.47 -18.79
CA ASP A 43 -21.73 -2.35 -18.18
C ASP A 43 -21.70 -2.86 -16.74
N ALA A 44 -20.94 -3.93 -16.47
CA ALA A 44 -20.69 -4.41 -15.11
C ALA A 44 -20.01 -3.33 -14.24
N LEU A 45 -19.00 -2.64 -14.78
CA LEU A 45 -18.30 -1.56 -14.11
C LEU A 45 -19.26 -0.44 -13.69
N GLU A 46 -20.12 0.02 -14.61
CA GLU A 46 -21.11 1.07 -14.30
C GLU A 46 -22.02 0.66 -13.13
N LEU A 47 -22.50 -0.59 -13.12
CA LEU A 47 -23.33 -1.09 -12.03
C LEU A 47 -22.57 -1.15 -10.70
N PHE A 48 -21.32 -1.57 -10.71
CA PHE A 48 -20.50 -1.61 -9.49
C PHE A 48 -20.18 -0.21 -8.96
N GLU A 49 -19.88 0.76 -9.82
CA GLU A 49 -19.64 2.15 -9.43
C GLU A 49 -20.90 2.78 -8.82
N ARG A 50 -22.06 2.56 -9.44
CA ARG A 50 -23.35 3.02 -8.91
C ARG A 50 -23.67 2.36 -7.57
N GLY A 51 -23.42 1.06 -7.43
CA GLY A 51 -23.60 0.34 -6.17
C GLY A 51 -22.68 0.90 -5.07
N TYR A 52 -21.40 1.13 -5.39
CA TYR A 52 -20.44 1.72 -4.46
C TYR A 52 -20.82 3.14 -4.02
N ALA A 53 -21.42 3.94 -4.92
CA ALA A 53 -21.89 5.28 -4.59
C ALA A 53 -23.08 5.29 -3.61
N ILE A 54 -23.87 4.21 -3.59
CA ILE A 54 -24.97 4.02 -2.64
C ILE A 54 -24.43 3.44 -1.33
N GLU A 55 -23.64 2.37 -1.42
CA GLU A 55 -23.06 1.66 -0.28
C GLU A 55 -21.57 1.39 -0.52
N PRO A 56 -20.66 2.15 0.13
CA PRO A 56 -19.21 2.05 -0.08
C PRO A 56 -18.56 0.78 0.49
N GLU A 57 -19.01 -0.41 0.07
CA GLU A 57 -18.43 -1.68 0.51
C GLU A 57 -17.15 -2.05 -0.27
N PRO A 58 -16.17 -2.70 0.39
CA PRO A 58 -14.96 -3.19 -0.28
C PRO A 58 -15.27 -4.13 -1.44
N ALA A 59 -16.33 -4.94 -1.37
CA ALA A 59 -16.69 -5.88 -2.42
C ALA A 59 -16.91 -5.21 -3.78
N PHE A 60 -17.43 -3.98 -3.82
CA PHE A 60 -17.54 -3.22 -5.07
C PHE A 60 -16.17 -2.83 -5.61
N LEU A 61 -15.25 -2.33 -4.76
CA LEU A 61 -13.90 -1.94 -5.17
C LEU A 61 -13.12 -3.10 -5.80
N TYR A 62 -13.24 -4.29 -5.20
CA TYR A 62 -12.64 -5.50 -5.77
C TYR A 62 -13.17 -5.81 -7.18
N ASN A 63 -14.48 -5.73 -7.38
CA ASN A 63 -15.10 -6.02 -8.68
C ASN A 63 -14.88 -4.90 -9.71
N ILE A 64 -14.79 -3.64 -9.29
CA ILE A 64 -14.37 -2.51 -10.13
C ILE A 64 -12.94 -2.77 -10.65
N GLY A 65 -12.01 -3.15 -9.77
CA GLY A 65 -10.64 -3.51 -10.17
C GLY A 65 -10.59 -4.66 -11.17
N ARG A 66 -11.41 -5.70 -10.96
CA ARG A 66 -11.55 -6.80 -11.93
C ARG A 66 -12.10 -6.35 -13.28
N CYS A 67 -13.06 -5.43 -13.30
CA CYS A 67 -13.61 -4.92 -14.57
C CYS A 67 -12.54 -4.14 -15.35
N HIS A 68 -11.84 -3.21 -14.71
CA HIS A 68 -10.75 -2.46 -15.34
C HIS A 68 -9.63 -3.38 -15.85
N GLU A 69 -9.27 -4.41 -15.07
CA GLU A 69 -8.28 -5.40 -15.49
C GLU A 69 -8.70 -6.13 -16.77
N ARG A 70 -9.98 -6.53 -16.86
CA ARG A 70 -10.53 -7.21 -18.04
C ARG A 70 -10.69 -6.29 -19.24
N LEU A 71 -10.88 -4.99 -19.01
CA LEU A 71 -10.89 -3.94 -20.05
C LEU A 71 -9.47 -3.55 -20.50
N GLY A 72 -8.43 -3.98 -19.79
CA GLY A 72 -7.04 -3.61 -20.08
C GLY A 72 -6.62 -2.25 -19.52
N GLU A 73 -7.46 -1.64 -18.69
CA GLU A 73 -7.23 -0.36 -18.04
C GLU A 73 -6.42 -0.57 -16.75
N LEU A 74 -5.17 -1.02 -16.90
CA LEU A 74 -4.39 -1.60 -15.80
C LEU A 74 -4.09 -0.63 -14.66
N ASP A 75 -3.84 0.65 -14.97
CA ASP A 75 -3.59 1.67 -13.95
C ASP A 75 -4.81 1.84 -13.03
N LEU A 76 -6.01 1.91 -13.61
CA LEU A 76 -7.28 2.01 -12.87
C LEU A 76 -7.58 0.73 -12.08
N ALA A 77 -7.22 -0.43 -12.63
CA ALA A 77 -7.35 -1.70 -11.91
C ALA A 77 -6.49 -1.72 -10.64
N VAL A 78 -5.23 -1.27 -10.73
CA VAL A 78 -4.33 -1.16 -9.57
C VAL A 78 -4.90 -0.20 -8.53
N GLU A 79 -5.36 0.99 -8.93
CA GLU A 79 -5.95 1.97 -8.02
C GLU A 79 -7.15 1.39 -7.25
N ALA A 80 -8.07 0.72 -7.95
CA ALA A 80 -9.24 0.10 -7.33
C ALA A 80 -8.87 -1.00 -6.33
N TYR A 81 -7.87 -1.84 -6.67
CA TYR A 81 -7.36 -2.87 -5.78
C TYR A 81 -6.62 -2.31 -4.55
N GLU A 82 -5.87 -1.21 -4.70
CA GLU A 82 -5.22 -0.52 -3.57
C GLU A 82 -6.26 0.10 -2.62
N ARG A 83 -7.33 0.68 -3.17
CA ARG A 83 -8.48 1.15 -2.39
C ARG A 83 -9.19 -0.01 -1.67
N TYR A 84 -9.33 -1.16 -2.32
CA TYR A 84 -9.85 -2.37 -1.66
C TYR A 84 -9.00 -2.78 -0.46
N LEU A 85 -7.66 -2.88 -0.63
CA LEU A 85 -6.75 -3.25 0.46
C LEU A 85 -6.74 -2.22 1.60
N SER A 86 -6.93 -0.95 1.27
CA SER A 86 -7.04 0.12 2.27
C SER A 86 -8.32 -0.01 3.11
N ALA A 87 -9.42 -0.46 2.49
CA ALA A 87 -10.70 -0.66 3.15
C ALA A 87 -10.82 -2.02 3.87
N SER A 88 -10.10 -3.04 3.40
CA SER A 88 -10.10 -4.40 3.95
C SER A 88 -8.68 -5.00 3.98
N PRO A 89 -7.81 -4.51 4.89
CA PRO A 89 -6.41 -4.94 4.94
C PRO A 89 -6.22 -6.41 5.35
N GLU A 90 -7.18 -6.98 6.07
CA GLU A 90 -7.19 -8.37 6.54
C GLU A 90 -8.28 -9.21 5.85
N GLY A 91 -8.81 -8.75 4.70
CA GLY A 91 -9.78 -9.51 3.92
C GLY A 91 -9.23 -10.86 3.47
N SER A 92 -10.09 -11.86 3.30
CA SER A 92 -9.69 -13.20 2.82
C SER A 92 -8.91 -13.14 1.50
N ASP A 93 -9.23 -12.16 0.67
CA ASP A 93 -8.67 -12.00 -0.66
C ASP A 93 -7.48 -11.02 -0.67
N ALA A 94 -7.07 -10.47 0.48
CA ALA A 94 -6.05 -9.44 0.55
C ALA A 94 -4.70 -9.91 -0.04
N ALA A 95 -4.28 -11.13 0.28
CA ALA A 95 -3.04 -11.70 -0.27
C ALA A 95 -3.12 -11.89 -1.79
N ASP A 96 -4.26 -12.34 -2.30
CA ASP A 96 -4.51 -12.52 -3.73
C ASP A 96 -4.54 -11.18 -4.47
N VAL A 97 -5.19 -10.17 -3.88
CA VAL A 97 -5.21 -8.81 -4.42
C VAL A 97 -3.82 -8.20 -4.44
N GLN A 98 -3.02 -8.37 -3.38
CA GLN A 98 -1.62 -7.92 -3.38
C GLN A 98 -0.80 -8.59 -4.47
N ALA A 99 -0.93 -9.91 -4.65
CA ALA A 99 -0.26 -10.63 -5.71
C ALA A 99 -0.68 -10.13 -7.10
N ARG A 100 -1.97 -9.87 -7.27
CA ARG A 100 -2.53 -9.33 -8.51
C ARG A 100 -2.03 -7.91 -8.80
N ILE A 101 -1.99 -7.02 -7.81
CA ILE A 101 -1.40 -5.67 -7.97
C ILE A 101 0.04 -5.77 -8.46
N ARG A 102 0.87 -6.61 -7.82
CA ARG A 102 2.27 -6.81 -8.26
C ARG A 102 2.37 -7.28 -9.70
N ALA A 103 1.52 -8.23 -10.10
CA ALA A 103 1.48 -8.74 -11.48
C ALA A 103 1.07 -7.65 -12.48
N LEU A 104 0.06 -6.84 -12.15
CA LEU A 104 -0.39 -5.73 -12.98
C LEU A 104 0.67 -4.64 -13.10
N GLN A 105 1.34 -4.27 -12.01
CA GLN A 105 2.42 -3.29 -12.02
C GLN A 105 3.59 -3.74 -12.90
N GLU A 106 3.98 -5.01 -12.85
CA GLU A 106 5.01 -5.55 -13.75
C GLU A 106 4.56 -5.51 -15.22
N ARG A 107 3.28 -5.79 -15.49
CA ARG A 107 2.74 -5.70 -16.84
C ARG A 107 2.73 -4.25 -17.35
N ILE A 108 2.28 -3.29 -16.54
CA ILE A 108 2.32 -1.86 -16.85
C ILE A 108 3.75 -1.42 -17.14
N ARG A 109 4.71 -1.81 -16.28
CA ARG A 109 6.13 -1.51 -16.45
C ARG A 109 6.66 -2.03 -17.79
N ARG A 110 6.35 -3.28 -18.14
CA ARG A 110 6.74 -3.88 -19.44
C ARG A 110 6.12 -3.15 -20.62
N GLU A 111 4.83 -2.82 -20.55
CA GLU A 111 4.13 -2.05 -21.58
C GLU A 111 4.73 -0.65 -21.75
N ARG A 112 5.27 -0.07 -20.67
CA ARG A 112 5.98 1.23 -20.66
C ARG A 112 7.48 1.13 -20.99
N GLY A 113 8.06 -0.06 -21.10
CA GLY A 113 9.48 -0.26 -21.39
C GLY A 113 10.43 0.07 -20.22
N GLU A 114 9.94 0.06 -18.99
CA GLU A 114 10.76 0.30 -17.79
C GLU A 114 11.49 -0.97 -17.33
N ALA A 115 12.71 -0.82 -16.81
CA ALA A 115 13.51 -1.94 -16.34
C ALA A 115 12.93 -2.57 -15.05
N PRO A 116 13.02 -3.89 -14.85
CA PRO A 116 12.50 -4.55 -13.65
C PRO A 116 13.07 -3.92 -12.38
N VAL A 117 12.22 -3.68 -11.37
CA VAL A 117 12.70 -3.29 -10.05
C VAL A 117 13.49 -4.48 -9.51
N PRO A 118 14.79 -4.31 -9.21
CA PRO A 118 15.62 -5.41 -8.73
C PRO A 118 15.06 -5.90 -7.40
N ASP A 119 14.84 -7.20 -7.32
CA ASP A 119 14.36 -7.86 -6.12
C ASP A 119 15.42 -7.72 -5.01
N THR A 120 15.21 -6.72 -4.16
CA THR A 120 16.15 -6.39 -3.08
C THR A 120 15.94 -7.34 -1.88
N THR A 121 14.97 -8.26 -1.95
CA THR A 121 14.73 -9.25 -0.89
C THR A 121 15.78 -10.37 -0.86
N ALA A 122 16.66 -10.46 -1.88
CA ALA A 122 17.74 -11.45 -1.95
C ALA A 122 19.03 -11.07 -1.19
N ARG A 123 19.02 -10.03 -0.36
CA ARG A 123 20.17 -9.64 0.49
C ARG A 123 19.86 -9.83 1.97
N ASP A 124 19.87 -11.07 2.46
CA ASP A 124 20.32 -11.31 3.85
C ASP A 124 20.69 -12.77 4.27
N GLU A 125 20.74 -13.77 3.38
CA GLU A 125 20.94 -15.16 3.83
C GLU A 125 22.31 -15.79 3.52
N THR A 126 23.29 -15.06 2.96
CA THR A 126 24.61 -15.67 2.61
C THR A 126 25.81 -15.15 3.41
N ALA A 127 25.60 -14.49 4.54
CA ALA A 127 26.68 -14.05 5.44
C ALA A 127 26.75 -14.88 6.75
N ALA A 128 26.67 -16.21 6.66
CA ALA A 128 27.04 -17.12 7.76
C ALA A 128 28.15 -18.06 7.28
N GLY A 129 29.39 -17.58 7.32
CA GLY A 129 30.57 -18.42 7.09
C GLY A 129 30.79 -19.43 8.24
N PRO A 130 31.33 -20.63 7.95
CA PRO A 130 31.56 -21.65 8.98
C PRO A 130 32.70 -21.20 9.91
N GLY A 131 32.40 -20.99 11.19
CA GLY A 131 33.39 -20.64 12.21
C GLY A 131 34.39 -21.79 12.48
N PRO A 132 35.71 -21.53 12.56
CA PRO A 132 36.67 -22.58 12.84
C PRO A 132 36.74 -22.89 14.34
N ARG A 133 36.83 -24.19 14.65
CA ARG A 133 37.13 -24.72 15.99
C ARG A 133 38.60 -24.43 16.34
N GLY A 134 38.85 -23.88 17.52
CA GLY A 134 40.21 -23.74 18.06
C GLY A 134 40.21 -23.24 19.50
N ARG A 135 40.46 -24.14 20.44
CA ARG A 135 40.61 -23.88 21.87
C ARG A 135 42.08 -23.54 22.14
N HIS A 136 42.44 -22.30 22.46
CA HIS A 136 43.72 -22.03 23.13
C HIS A 136 43.64 -20.92 24.19
N GLN A 137 44.38 -21.23 25.24
CA GLN A 137 44.50 -20.64 26.56
C GLN A 137 45.31 -19.34 26.50
N ILE A 138 44.86 -18.35 27.27
CA ILE A 138 45.47 -17.03 27.47
C ILE A 138 46.83 -17.11 28.17
N GLY A 139 47.80 -16.34 27.71
CA GLY A 139 49.07 -16.10 28.41
C GLY A 139 50.00 -15.10 27.71
N GLY A 140 50.02 -13.85 28.19
CA GLY A 140 51.20 -12.98 28.28
C GLY A 140 51.81 -12.36 27.01
N GLY A 141 51.98 -11.03 27.03
CA GLY A 141 53.20 -10.37 26.52
C GLY A 141 53.19 -9.82 25.08
N LEU A 142 52.92 -8.52 24.97
CA LEU A 142 53.44 -7.51 24.03
C LEU A 142 54.34 -7.95 22.86
N ALA A 143 53.90 -7.68 21.61
CA ALA A 143 54.41 -6.57 20.77
C ALA A 143 54.37 -6.85 19.25
N LEU A 144 53.63 -5.96 18.56
CA LEU A 144 53.90 -5.29 17.28
C LEU A 144 54.11 -6.10 15.99
N LEU A 145 53.26 -5.80 15.00
CA LEU A 145 53.58 -5.39 13.60
C LEU A 145 52.25 -5.32 12.80
N TRP A 146 51.54 -4.18 12.80
CA TRP A 146 51.50 -3.21 11.68
C TRP A 146 51.23 -3.81 10.29
N TRP A 147 49.95 -3.79 9.82
CA TRP A 147 49.62 -3.51 8.40
C TRP A 147 48.10 -3.21 8.13
N LEU A 148 47.81 -1.92 7.85
CA LEU A 148 46.74 -1.30 7.00
C LEU A 148 45.24 -1.28 7.42
N PRO A 149 44.41 -0.35 6.88
CA PRO A 149 44.57 1.12 6.83
C PRO A 149 43.26 1.91 7.13
N ALA A 150 43.41 3.23 7.32
CA ALA A 150 42.36 4.20 7.64
C ALA A 150 41.46 4.62 6.44
N ASN A 151 40.90 3.69 5.67
CA ASN A 151 39.89 4.01 4.65
C ASN A 151 38.76 2.98 4.61
N ASN A 152 37.97 2.93 5.68
CA ASN A 152 36.67 2.28 5.69
C ASN A 152 35.58 3.37 5.66
N PRO A 153 34.84 3.56 4.55
CA PRO A 153 33.89 4.66 4.40
C PRO A 153 32.55 4.46 5.12
N PHE A 154 32.42 3.51 6.06
CA PHE A 154 31.12 3.14 6.63
C PHE A 154 30.96 3.30 8.15
N THR A 155 31.76 4.15 8.81
CA THR A 155 31.48 4.50 10.21
C THR A 155 31.37 6.01 10.39
N VAL A 156 30.19 6.56 10.12
CA VAL A 156 29.76 7.83 10.72
C VAL A 156 28.77 7.52 11.81
N ARG A 157 29.25 7.59 13.05
CA ARG A 157 28.45 7.64 14.27
C ARG A 157 28.59 9.04 14.81
N LEU A 158 27.55 9.88 14.75
CA LEU A 158 27.38 10.99 15.68
C LEU A 158 25.89 11.24 15.90
N GLU A 159 25.52 11.16 17.18
CA GLU A 159 24.24 11.46 17.80
C GLU A 159 23.90 12.95 17.61
N ALA A 160 22.67 13.26 17.22
CA ALA A 160 22.16 14.63 17.26
C ALA A 160 21.23 14.78 18.48
N GLU A 161 21.76 15.38 19.56
CA GLU A 161 20.97 15.88 20.68
C GLU A 161 20.09 17.04 20.20
N TYR A 162 18.77 16.87 20.29
CA TYR A 162 17.80 17.93 20.01
C TYR A 162 17.66 18.84 21.25
N ARG A 163 18.18 20.07 21.16
CA ARG A 163 17.73 21.20 22.00
C ARG A 163 16.92 22.16 21.14
N PHE A 164 15.66 22.36 21.51
CA PHE A 164 14.81 23.38 20.93
C PHE A 164 14.97 24.67 21.74
N GLU A 165 15.40 25.75 21.07
CA GLU A 165 15.32 27.11 21.58
C GLU A 165 14.43 27.91 20.63
N VAL A 166 13.31 28.40 21.15
CA VAL A 166 12.30 29.16 20.41
C VAL A 166 12.59 30.65 20.60
N ALA A 167 13.06 31.35 19.56
CA ALA A 167 12.99 32.80 19.48
C ALA A 167 13.29 33.34 18.06
N GLN A 168 12.29 34.03 17.49
CA GLN A 168 12.42 35.25 16.67
C GLN A 168 13.10 35.18 15.27
N GLY A 169 12.30 35.39 14.22
CA GLY A 169 12.67 36.31 13.13
C GLY A 169 13.31 35.75 11.84
N TRP A 170 12.55 35.87 10.74
CA TRP A 170 12.82 35.67 9.31
C TRP A 170 14.24 35.91 8.74
N ARG A 171 14.70 35.00 7.84
CA ARG A 171 14.97 35.23 6.38
C ARG A 171 15.69 34.02 5.77
N LEU A 172 15.18 33.49 4.65
CA LEU A 172 15.92 32.62 3.73
C LEU A 172 16.41 33.49 2.56
N VAL A 173 17.72 33.69 2.45
CA VAL A 173 18.39 34.09 1.21
C VAL A 173 19.72 33.32 1.17
N GLY A 174 19.92 32.53 0.11
CA GLY A 174 21.17 31.80 -0.11
C GLY A 174 21.17 31.13 -1.49
N ASP A 175 21.70 31.85 -2.47
CA ASP A 175 21.94 31.44 -3.85
C ASP A 175 22.77 30.14 -3.97
N VAL A 176 22.38 29.27 -4.89
CA VAL A 176 23.18 28.12 -5.32
C VAL A 176 24.07 28.55 -6.47
N SER A 177 25.38 28.56 -6.26
CA SER A 177 26.39 28.68 -7.34
C SER A 177 27.26 27.43 -7.35
N TYR A 178 27.24 26.72 -8.48
CA TYR A 178 28.03 25.54 -8.79
C TYR A 178 29.40 25.98 -9.35
N VAL A 179 30.50 25.43 -8.81
CA VAL A 179 31.83 25.57 -9.41
C VAL A 179 32.35 24.18 -9.75
N ARG A 180 32.92 24.11 -10.95
CA ARG A 180 33.30 22.95 -11.77
C ARG A 180 34.43 22.12 -11.18
#